data_AF-A0A257RM00-F1
#
_entry.id   AF-A0A257RM00-F1
#
_cell.length_a   1.000
_cell.length_b   1.000
_cell.length_c   1.000
_cell.angle_alpha   90.00
_cell.angle_beta   90.00
_cell.angle_gamma   90.00
#
_symmetry.space_group_name_H-M   'P 1'
#
loop_
_entity.id
_entity.type
_entity.pdbx_description
1 polymer ?
#
loop_
_entity_poly.entity_id
_entity_poly.type
_entity_poly.pdbx_seq_one_letter_code
_entity_poly.pdbx_strand_id
1 'polypeptide(L)'
;MSTDPSAKGLPSPDDAVRRYKGTRRGLPLDIWPAEDRARWRRLKEKHGLFDRQAILHRLEKPTVRGLEQSVGRFLGYLVYVRALAPEVSIGSLLTPDLVNDYAGFMCERLRAGSVHEELRRLHTGLGILLPGHDLAWVNTLPLKPNRAEIVASRKPINRPDAARVLAAAYRVFDTIPITHDDTDTSQAARNSLIVAFCVLFSLRLGDLTRIRIGEHLRQTGSRWRLMFP
;
A
#
# COMPACT_ATOMS: atom_id res chain seq x y z
N MET A 1 -45.34 21.17 -14.62
CA MET A 1 -44.44 20.00 -14.48
C MET A 1 -43.04 20.43 -14.89
N SER A 2 -42.13 20.58 -13.93
CA SER A 2 -40.71 20.28 -14.14
C SER A 2 -40.04 20.23 -12.76
N THR A 3 -40.01 19.03 -12.19
CA THR A 3 -39.22 18.69 -11.00
C THR A 3 -37.84 18.30 -11.49
N ASP A 4 -36.84 19.10 -11.15
CA ASP A 4 -35.43 18.77 -11.36
C ASP A 4 -34.94 17.87 -10.21
N PRO A 5 -34.53 16.60 -10.46
CA PRO A 5 -34.11 15.68 -9.42
C PRO A 5 -32.61 15.42 -9.53
N SER A 6 -31.76 16.36 -9.10
CA SER A 6 -30.32 16.09 -8.93
C SER A 6 -29.64 17.04 -7.96
N ALA A 7 -30.02 16.94 -6.69
CA ALA A 7 -29.16 17.31 -5.57
C ALA A 7 -29.08 16.12 -4.60
N LYS A 8 -28.34 15.07 -4.99
CA LYS A 8 -27.80 14.13 -3.99
C LYS A 8 -26.77 14.90 -3.16
N GLY A 9 -27.24 15.53 -2.09
CA GLY A 9 -26.38 16.17 -1.10
C GLY A 9 -25.29 15.19 -0.68
N LEU A 10 -24.03 15.63 -0.75
CA LEU A 10 -22.94 14.88 -0.14
C LEU A 10 -23.31 14.64 1.34
N PRO A 11 -23.13 13.42 1.86
CA PRO A 11 -23.43 13.14 3.26
C PRO A 11 -22.63 14.09 4.15
N SER A 12 -23.27 14.61 5.20
CA SER A 12 -22.60 15.39 6.23
C SER A 12 -21.38 14.62 6.74
N PRO A 13 -20.25 15.28 7.05
CA PRO A 13 -19.09 14.63 7.67
C PRO A 13 -19.48 13.73 8.85
N ASP A 14 -20.47 14.15 9.65
CA ASP A 14 -21.02 13.38 10.78
C ASP A 14 -21.69 12.06 10.37
N ASP A 15 -22.41 12.06 9.25
CA ASP A 15 -23.04 10.85 8.71
C ASP A 15 -22.01 9.89 8.12
N ALA A 16 -20.95 10.44 7.52
CA ALA A 16 -19.85 9.64 7.00
C ALA A 16 -19.01 9.02 8.12
N VAL A 17 -18.74 9.78 9.20
CA VAL A 17 -18.10 9.29 10.43
C VAL A 17 -18.96 8.22 11.12
N ARG A 18 -20.29 8.42 11.19
CA ARG A 18 -21.23 7.39 11.72
C ARG A 18 -21.24 6.11 10.89
N ARG A 19 -21.31 6.20 9.55
CA ARG A 19 -21.31 5.03 8.65
C ARG A 19 -19.99 4.28 8.68
N TYR A 20 -18.89 4.97 8.98
CA TYR A 20 -17.57 4.38 9.01
C TYR A 20 -17.30 3.51 10.25
N LYS A 21 -18.13 3.61 11.30
CA LYS A 21 -18.05 2.83 12.55
C LYS A 21 -17.95 1.29 12.37
N GLY A 22 -18.16 0.75 11.16
CA GLY A 22 -18.12 -0.69 10.88
C GLY A 22 -16.97 -1.20 10.00
N THR A 23 -16.06 -0.36 9.49
CA THR A 23 -15.05 -0.82 8.52
C THR A 23 -13.62 -0.71 9.03
N ARG A 24 -12.91 -1.86 9.03
CA ARG A 24 -11.48 -2.05 9.39
C ARG A 24 -10.47 -1.28 8.52
N ARG A 25 -10.91 -0.25 7.80
CA ARG A 25 -10.06 0.53 6.88
C ARG A 25 -9.54 1.76 7.65
N GLY A 26 -8.59 2.50 7.10
CA GLY A 26 -8.27 3.85 7.60
C GLY A 26 -9.30 4.87 7.12
N LEU A 27 -9.52 5.92 7.92
CA LEU A 27 -10.44 7.02 7.62
C LEU A 27 -10.20 7.55 6.18
N PRO A 28 -11.21 7.57 5.28
CA PRO A 28 -11.08 8.10 3.93
C PRO A 28 -10.67 9.58 3.93
N LEU A 29 -9.84 9.99 2.96
CA LEU A 29 -9.35 11.36 2.86
C LEU A 29 -10.47 12.41 2.90
N ASP A 30 -11.62 12.12 2.28
CA ASP A 30 -12.73 13.08 2.19
C ASP A 30 -13.36 13.42 3.55
N ILE A 31 -13.14 12.59 4.57
CA ILE A 31 -13.69 12.79 5.92
C ILE A 31 -12.61 13.09 6.96
N TRP A 32 -11.38 13.37 6.53
CA TRP A 32 -10.34 13.90 7.41
C TRP A 32 -10.72 15.30 7.93
N PRO A 33 -10.11 15.77 9.03
CA PRO A 33 -10.18 17.16 9.45
C PRO A 33 -9.91 18.09 8.26
N ALA A 34 -10.68 19.17 8.14
CA ALA A 34 -10.70 20.01 6.94
C ALA A 34 -9.31 20.57 6.59
N GLU A 35 -8.56 20.96 7.62
CA GLU A 35 -7.20 21.46 7.50
C GLU A 35 -6.23 20.37 6.98
N ASP A 36 -6.24 19.19 7.57
CA ASP A 36 -5.36 18.08 7.17
C ASP A 36 -5.68 17.58 5.76
N ARG A 37 -6.97 17.53 5.42
CA ARG A 37 -7.45 17.20 4.07
C ARG A 37 -6.94 18.19 3.03
N ALA A 38 -7.04 19.49 3.32
CA ALA A 38 -6.58 20.55 2.43
C ALA A 38 -5.05 20.49 2.23
N ARG A 39 -4.29 20.30 3.32
CA ARG A 39 -2.83 20.10 3.28
C ARG A 39 -2.46 18.89 2.43
N TRP A 40 -3.08 17.74 2.68
CA TRP A 40 -2.78 16.50 1.95
C TRP A 40 -3.08 16.60 0.44
N ARG A 41 -4.20 17.24 0.05
CA ARG A 41 -4.53 17.47 -1.36
C ARG A 41 -3.52 18.38 -2.05
N ARG A 42 -3.13 19.49 -1.40
CA ARG A 42 -2.07 20.39 -1.92
C ARG A 42 -0.74 19.67 -2.14
N LEU A 43 -0.37 18.73 -1.27
CA LEU A 43 0.85 17.94 -1.41
C LEU A 43 0.82 16.97 -2.60
N LYS A 44 -0.37 16.57 -3.07
CA LYS A 44 -0.59 15.67 -4.22
C LYS A 44 -0.59 16.41 -5.56
N GLU A 45 -1.02 17.66 -5.57
CA GLU A 45 -1.15 18.47 -6.78
C GLU A 45 0.10 19.32 -7.01
N LYS A 46 0.60 19.34 -8.25
CA LYS A 46 1.74 20.16 -8.64
C LYS A 46 1.22 21.49 -9.20
N HIS A 47 1.36 22.59 -8.45
CA HIS A 47 0.90 23.92 -8.88
C HIS A 47 2.03 24.74 -9.54
N GLY A 48 2.61 24.19 -10.61
CA GLY A 48 3.63 24.88 -11.42
C GLY A 48 5.02 24.24 -11.40
N LEU A 49 5.94 24.82 -12.18
CA LEU A 49 7.26 24.21 -12.45
C LEU A 49 8.16 24.13 -11.20
N PHE A 50 8.03 25.10 -10.29
CA PHE A 50 8.85 25.25 -9.09
C PHE A 50 8.11 24.92 -7.79
N ASP A 51 6.96 24.26 -7.88
CA ASP A 51 6.23 23.85 -6.69
C ASP A 51 7.03 22.78 -5.93
N ARG A 52 7.73 23.22 -4.88
CA ARG A 52 8.51 22.38 -3.97
C ARG A 52 7.63 21.69 -2.93
N GLN A 53 6.37 22.09 -2.80
CA GLN A 53 5.42 21.56 -1.82
C GLN A 53 4.70 20.31 -2.33
N ALA A 54 4.63 20.09 -3.65
CA ALA A 54 4.07 18.89 -4.28
C ALA A 54 4.94 17.63 -4.11
N ILE A 55 5.37 17.31 -2.88
CA ILE A 55 6.28 16.20 -2.58
C ILE A 55 5.66 14.86 -2.97
N LEU A 56 4.36 14.67 -2.72
CA LEU A 56 3.67 13.41 -3.02
C LEU A 56 3.53 13.18 -4.52
N HIS A 57 3.48 14.23 -5.34
CA HIS A 57 3.44 14.10 -6.81
C HIS A 57 4.68 13.38 -7.37
N ARG A 58 5.82 13.47 -6.70
CA ARG A 58 7.07 12.82 -7.14
C ARG A 58 7.17 11.36 -6.71
N LEU A 59 6.26 10.90 -5.86
CA LEU A 59 6.25 9.53 -5.36
C LEU A 59 5.37 8.64 -6.22
N GLU A 60 5.73 7.36 -6.29
CA GLU A 60 4.91 6.33 -6.91
C GLU A 60 3.53 6.26 -6.25
N LYS A 61 2.47 6.11 -7.07
CA LYS A 61 1.07 6.07 -6.58
C LYS A 61 0.84 5.07 -5.44
N PRO A 62 1.42 3.84 -5.47
CA PRO A 62 1.30 2.91 -4.34
C PRO A 62 1.89 3.45 -3.04
N THR A 63 2.99 4.19 -3.10
CA THR A 63 3.63 4.83 -1.94
C THR A 63 2.71 5.89 -1.35
N VAL A 64 2.19 6.80 -2.18
CA VAL A 64 1.24 7.84 -1.74
C VAL A 64 0.02 7.21 -1.07
N ARG A 65 -0.56 6.17 -1.70
CA ARG A 65 -1.70 5.44 -1.14
C ARG A 65 -1.36 4.77 0.20
N GLY A 66 -0.16 4.22 0.34
CA GLY A 66 0.30 3.60 1.59
C GLY A 66 0.43 4.61 2.73
N LEU A 67 0.97 5.80 2.45
CA LEU A 67 1.08 6.89 3.43
C LEU A 67 -0.30 7.44 3.81
N GLU A 68 -1.16 7.70 2.82
CA GLU A 68 -2.53 8.19 3.02
C GLU A 68 -3.33 7.22 3.89
N GLN A 69 -3.26 5.92 3.60
CA GLN A 69 -3.91 4.90 4.43
C GLN A 69 -3.40 4.89 5.86
N SER A 70 -2.10 5.12 6.06
CA SER A 70 -1.52 5.06 7.40
C SER A 70 -1.95 6.24 8.27
N VAL A 71 -1.90 7.45 7.72
CA VAL A 71 -2.45 8.65 8.38
C VAL A 71 -3.95 8.50 8.63
N GLY A 72 -4.70 7.98 7.63
CA GLY A 72 -6.13 7.72 7.78
C GLY A 72 -6.46 6.70 8.88
N ARG A 73 -5.64 5.64 9.06
CA ARG A 73 -5.83 4.69 10.18
C ARG A 73 -5.60 5.33 11.53
N PHE A 74 -4.56 6.17 11.65
CA PHE A 74 -4.32 6.92 12.87
C PHE A 74 -5.47 7.87 13.20
N LEU A 75 -5.95 8.65 12.22
CA LEU A 75 -7.15 9.48 12.37
C LEU A 75 -8.38 8.67 12.78
N GLY A 76 -8.57 7.50 12.17
CA GLY A 76 -9.63 6.56 12.56
C GLY A 76 -9.50 6.15 14.02
N TYR A 77 -8.29 5.80 14.48
CA TYR A 77 -8.04 5.50 15.89
C TYR A 77 -8.42 6.68 16.81
N LEU A 78 -8.07 7.92 16.45
CA LEU A 78 -8.42 9.11 17.24
C LEU A 78 -9.94 9.28 17.38
N VAL A 79 -10.66 9.13 16.28
CA VAL A 79 -12.12 9.30 16.25
C VAL A 79 -12.84 8.14 16.96
N TYR A 80 -12.43 6.89 16.72
CA TYR A 80 -13.19 5.72 17.18
C TYR A 80 -12.76 5.18 18.54
N VAL A 81 -11.47 5.24 18.86
CA VAL A 81 -10.94 4.65 20.10
C VAL A 81 -10.76 5.71 21.17
N ARG A 82 -10.30 6.90 20.79
CA ARG A 82 -10.09 8.02 21.73
C ARG A 82 -11.27 8.99 21.81
N ALA A 83 -12.30 8.79 20.98
CA ALA A 83 -13.49 9.64 20.92
C ALA A 83 -13.14 11.14 20.75
N LEU A 84 -12.08 11.45 20.00
CA LEU A 84 -11.68 12.83 19.72
C LEU A 84 -12.53 13.44 18.62
N ALA A 85 -12.74 14.75 18.71
CA ALA A 85 -13.54 15.52 17.77
C ALA A 85 -12.93 15.45 16.35
N PRO A 86 -13.72 15.07 15.32
CA PRO A 86 -13.21 14.85 13.96
C PRO A 86 -12.80 16.15 13.24
N GLU A 87 -13.12 17.32 13.79
CA GLU A 87 -12.80 18.62 13.22
C GLU A 87 -11.39 19.12 13.57
N VAL A 88 -10.78 18.54 14.60
CA VAL A 88 -9.48 19.01 15.13
C VAL A 88 -8.33 18.45 14.28
N SER A 89 -7.44 19.34 13.79
CA SER A 89 -6.25 18.91 13.03
C SER A 89 -5.33 18.05 13.89
N ILE A 90 -4.77 17.00 13.27
CA ILE A 90 -3.80 16.09 13.90
C ILE A 90 -2.67 16.86 14.57
N GLY A 91 -2.17 17.93 13.96
CA GLY A 91 -1.02 18.68 14.47
C GLY A 91 -1.22 19.18 15.90
N SER A 92 -2.44 19.60 16.23
CA SER A 92 -2.77 20.09 17.59
C SER A 92 -2.92 18.99 18.64
N LEU A 93 -3.19 17.76 18.21
CA LEU A 93 -3.39 16.59 19.07
C LEU A 93 -2.13 15.75 19.24
N LEU A 94 -1.13 15.98 18.39
CA LEU A 94 -0.02 15.05 18.23
C LEU A 94 0.92 15.11 19.43
N THR A 95 0.92 14.03 20.22
CA THR A 95 1.84 13.84 21.34
C THR A 95 2.52 12.46 21.26
N PRO A 96 3.70 12.29 21.89
CA PRO A 96 4.34 10.99 22.00
C PRO A 96 3.43 9.91 22.60
N ASP A 97 2.72 10.25 23.68
CA ASP A 97 1.80 9.33 24.37
C ASP A 97 0.67 8.87 23.45
N LEU A 98 0.09 9.80 22.67
CA LEU A 98 -1.01 9.46 21.76
C LEU A 98 -0.61 8.46 20.68
N VAL A 99 0.61 8.61 20.12
CA VAL A 99 1.11 7.67 19.12
C VAL A 99 1.61 6.38 19.78
N ASN A 100 2.12 6.43 21.01
CA ASN A 100 2.45 5.24 21.78
C ASN A 100 1.20 4.40 22.07
N ASP A 101 0.09 5.03 22.48
CA ASP A 101 -1.20 4.37 22.68
C ASP A 101 -1.69 3.73 21.38
N TYR A 102 -1.54 4.44 20.25
CA TYR A 102 -1.85 3.87 18.93
C TYR A 102 -0.97 2.66 18.59
N ALA A 103 0.32 2.70 18.93
CA ALA A 103 1.22 1.54 18.78
C ALA A 103 0.72 0.35 19.63
N GLY A 104 0.33 0.59 20.88
CA GLY A 104 -0.30 -0.42 21.74
C GLY A 104 -1.55 -1.04 21.12
N PHE A 105 -2.48 -0.21 20.66
CA PHE A 105 -3.69 -0.63 19.96
C PHE A 105 -3.39 -1.51 18.73
N MET A 106 -2.32 -1.21 17.99
CA MET A 106 -1.90 -2.03 16.86
C MET A 106 -1.23 -3.35 17.29
N CYS A 107 -0.40 -3.34 18.34
CA CYS A 107 0.28 -4.52 18.86
C CYS A 107 -0.67 -5.62 19.31
N GLU A 108 -1.87 -5.28 19.78
CA GLU A 108 -2.91 -6.25 20.12
C GLU A 108 -3.43 -7.06 18.92
N ARG A 109 -3.27 -6.53 17.69
CA ARG A 109 -3.98 -7.02 16.49
C ARG A 109 -3.06 -7.41 15.36
N LEU A 110 -1.84 -6.87 15.34
CA LEU A 110 -0.89 -6.98 14.25
C LEU A 110 0.42 -7.58 14.76
N ARG A 111 1.14 -8.24 13.86
CA ARG A 111 2.49 -8.74 14.15
C ARG A 111 3.46 -7.57 14.28
N ALA A 112 4.52 -7.75 15.07
CA ALA A 112 5.58 -6.76 15.27
C ALA A 112 6.09 -6.14 13.95
N GLY A 113 6.36 -6.96 12.92
CA GLY A 113 6.79 -6.44 11.61
C GLY A 113 5.75 -5.57 10.90
N SER A 114 4.46 -5.86 11.07
CA SER A 114 3.38 -5.05 10.50
C SER A 114 3.19 -3.74 11.26
N VAL A 115 3.26 -3.78 12.59
CA VAL A 115 3.22 -2.57 13.44
C VAL A 115 4.39 -1.65 13.11
N HIS A 116 5.60 -2.20 12.99
CA HIS A 116 6.79 -1.42 12.63
C HIS A 116 6.63 -0.71 11.29
N GLU A 117 6.19 -1.42 10.24
CA GLU A 117 6.00 -0.82 8.92
C GLU A 117 4.86 0.22 8.91
N GLU A 118 3.80 0.00 9.69
CA GLU A 118 2.72 0.98 9.85
C GLU A 118 3.22 2.25 10.56
N LEU A 119 3.94 2.12 11.68
CA LEU A 119 4.54 3.27 12.38
C LEU A 119 5.55 4.02 11.50
N ARG A 120 6.32 3.30 10.67
CA ARG A 120 7.25 3.93 9.72
C ARG A 120 6.50 4.77 8.68
N ARG A 121 5.41 4.23 8.12
CA ARG A 121 4.57 4.97 7.16
C ARG A 121 3.85 6.13 7.81
N LEU A 122 3.36 5.96 9.04
CA LEU A 122 2.75 7.02 9.80
C LEU A 122 3.75 8.15 10.04
N HIS A 123 4.96 7.84 10.52
CA HIS A 123 6.03 8.83 10.70
C HIS A 123 6.32 9.61 9.41
N THR A 124 6.51 8.91 8.27
CA THR A 124 6.71 9.57 6.97
C THR A 124 5.51 10.40 6.55
N GLY A 125 4.29 9.89 6.71
CA GLY A 125 3.06 10.58 6.34
C GLY A 125 2.83 11.84 7.17
N LEU A 126 3.02 11.76 8.49
CA LEU A 126 2.93 12.90 9.40
C LEU A 126 4.03 13.94 9.12
N GLY A 127 5.27 13.51 8.87
CA GLY A 127 6.37 14.43 8.53
C GLY A 127 6.13 15.20 7.23
N ILE A 128 5.42 14.60 6.26
CA ILE A 128 4.99 15.28 5.04
C ILE A 128 3.81 16.22 5.32
N LEU A 129 2.81 15.76 6.09
CA LEU A 129 1.58 16.52 6.36
C LEU A 129 1.80 17.72 7.30
N LEU A 130 2.72 17.59 8.25
CA LEU A 130 2.99 18.54 9.33
C LEU A 130 4.46 19.01 9.28
N PRO A 131 4.88 19.68 8.19
CA PRO A 131 6.26 20.15 8.08
C PRO A 131 6.57 21.09 9.25
N GLY A 132 7.69 20.85 9.93
CA GLY A 132 8.13 21.64 11.09
C GLY A 132 7.78 21.05 12.46
N HIS A 133 7.00 19.98 12.53
CA HIS A 133 6.88 19.21 13.77
C HIS A 133 8.10 18.32 13.95
N ASP A 134 8.69 18.32 15.15
CA ASP A 134 9.68 17.32 15.51
C ASP A 134 8.97 15.99 15.78
N LEU A 135 9.27 14.99 14.94
CA LEU A 135 8.73 13.63 15.03
C LEU A 135 9.82 12.60 15.35
N ALA A 136 11.03 13.04 15.74
CA ALA A 136 12.14 12.14 16.04
C ALA A 136 11.77 11.13 17.13
N TRP A 137 10.94 11.55 18.10
CA TRP A 137 10.44 10.73 19.19
C TRP A 137 9.59 9.53 18.75
N VAL A 138 9.03 9.51 17.53
CA VAL A 138 8.31 8.33 17.00
C VAL A 138 9.23 7.11 16.92
N ASN A 139 10.55 7.34 16.83
CA ASN A 139 11.53 6.26 16.78
C ASN A 139 11.88 5.66 18.15
N THR A 140 11.55 6.34 19.23
CA THR A 140 11.89 5.97 20.62
C THR A 140 10.65 5.61 21.44
N LEU A 141 9.51 5.37 20.79
CA LEU A 141 8.27 5.00 21.47
C LEU A 141 8.43 3.65 22.22
N PRO A 142 8.02 3.57 23.50
CA PRO A 142 8.13 2.35 24.29
C PRO A 142 7.47 1.11 23.66
N LEU A 143 6.32 1.28 23.02
CA LEU A 143 5.55 0.17 22.41
C LEU A 143 5.90 -0.09 20.95
N LYS A 144 6.89 0.61 20.39
CA LYS A 144 7.39 0.34 19.04
C LYS A 144 8.16 -0.98 19.03
N PRO A 145 7.80 -1.95 18.17
CA PRO A 145 8.49 -3.23 18.18
C PRO A 145 9.96 -3.09 17.84
N ASN A 146 10.79 -3.77 18.62
CA ASN A 146 12.22 -3.82 18.42
C ASN A 146 12.61 -4.86 17.34
N ARG A 147 13.89 -4.87 16.97
CA ARG A 147 14.39 -5.76 15.90
C ARG A 147 14.18 -7.25 16.23
N ALA A 148 14.36 -7.67 17.48
CA ALA A 148 14.22 -9.06 17.89
C ALA A 148 12.76 -9.51 17.76
N GLU A 149 11.81 -8.71 18.23
CA GLU A 149 10.37 -8.97 18.12
C GLU A 149 9.92 -9.04 16.65
N ILE A 150 10.41 -8.12 15.81
CA ILE A 150 10.13 -8.12 14.38
C ILE A 150 10.59 -9.43 13.74
N VAL A 151 11.81 -9.88 14.03
CA VAL A 151 12.37 -11.13 13.50
C VAL A 151 11.58 -12.35 14.00
N ALA A 152 11.27 -12.41 15.30
CA ALA A 152 10.48 -13.48 15.90
C ALA A 152 9.06 -13.58 15.33
N SER A 153 8.47 -12.44 14.93
CA SER A 153 7.12 -12.42 14.34
C SER A 153 7.03 -12.93 12.90
N ARG A 154 8.16 -13.20 12.24
CA ARG A 154 8.19 -13.66 10.85
C ARG A 154 7.67 -15.09 10.76
N LYS A 155 6.65 -15.30 9.95
CA LYS A 155 6.23 -16.66 9.60
C LYS A 155 7.24 -17.27 8.63
N PRO A 156 7.62 -18.55 8.81
CA PRO A 156 8.37 -19.25 7.79
C PRO A 156 7.55 -19.27 6.51
N ILE A 157 8.18 -18.89 5.41
CA ILE A 157 7.62 -19.06 4.08
C ILE A 157 7.93 -20.50 3.68
N ASN A 158 6.90 -21.34 3.62
CA ASN A 158 7.05 -22.67 3.05
C ASN A 158 7.27 -22.53 1.54
N ARG A 159 8.52 -22.67 1.10
CA ARG A 159 8.87 -22.56 -0.31
C ARG A 159 8.59 -23.91 -0.96
N PRO A 160 7.78 -23.96 -2.04
CA PRO A 160 7.62 -25.20 -2.78
C PRO A 160 8.96 -25.60 -3.41
N ASP A 161 9.15 -26.90 -3.62
CA ASP A 161 10.33 -27.42 -4.32
C ASP A 161 10.37 -26.86 -5.76
N ALA A 162 11.36 -26.01 -6.01
CA ALA A 162 11.53 -25.32 -7.28
C ALA A 162 11.66 -26.30 -8.46
N ALA A 163 12.39 -27.41 -8.29
CA ALA A 163 12.58 -28.39 -9.36
C ALA A 163 11.25 -29.09 -9.70
N ARG A 164 10.47 -29.46 -8.69
CA ARG A 164 9.15 -30.07 -8.89
C ARG A 164 8.16 -29.12 -9.53
N VAL A 165 8.15 -27.85 -9.11
CA VAL A 165 7.27 -26.82 -9.70
C VAL A 165 7.65 -26.56 -11.16
N LEU A 166 8.94 -26.43 -11.46
CA LEU A 166 9.42 -26.21 -12.83
C LEU A 166 9.10 -27.40 -13.74
N ALA A 167 9.35 -28.63 -13.26
CA ALA A 167 9.01 -29.84 -14.02
C ALA A 167 7.51 -29.97 -14.27
N ALA A 168 6.67 -29.57 -13.30
CA ALA A 168 5.21 -29.53 -13.50
C ALA A 168 4.80 -28.49 -14.55
N ALA A 169 5.40 -27.30 -14.52
CA ALA A 169 5.14 -26.26 -15.51
C ALA A 169 5.51 -26.70 -16.94
N TYR A 170 6.67 -27.35 -17.11
CA TYR A 170 7.06 -27.90 -18.41
C TYR A 170 6.12 -29.01 -18.87
N ARG A 171 5.75 -29.95 -18.00
CA ARG A 171 4.79 -31.01 -18.38
C ARG A 171 3.46 -30.44 -18.87
N VAL A 172 2.91 -29.44 -18.19
CA VAL A 172 1.66 -28.80 -18.66
C VAL A 172 1.89 -28.14 -20.01
N PHE A 173 2.99 -27.41 -20.17
CA PHE A 173 3.31 -26.74 -21.43
C PHE A 173 3.49 -27.72 -22.61
N ASP A 174 4.18 -28.85 -22.40
CA ASP A 174 4.45 -29.85 -23.44
C ASP A 174 3.18 -30.61 -23.88
N THR A 175 2.16 -30.68 -23.01
CA THR A 175 0.88 -31.32 -23.34
C THR A 175 -0.10 -30.42 -24.10
N ILE A 176 0.21 -29.13 -24.22
CA ILE A 176 -0.66 -28.16 -24.88
C ILE A 176 -0.57 -28.34 -26.40
N PRO A 177 -1.70 -28.58 -27.09
CA PRO A 177 -1.70 -28.68 -28.54
C PRO A 177 -1.34 -27.34 -29.19
N ILE A 178 -0.56 -27.39 -30.26
CA ILE A 178 -0.22 -26.22 -31.08
C ILE A 178 -1.42 -25.91 -32.00
N THR A 179 -2.50 -25.43 -31.39
CA THR A 179 -3.71 -24.96 -32.07
C THR A 179 -3.98 -23.54 -31.65
N HIS A 180 -4.10 -22.64 -32.63
CA HIS A 180 -4.00 -21.19 -32.42
C HIS A 180 -5.28 -20.49 -31.96
N ASP A 181 -6.42 -21.19 -31.88
CA ASP A 181 -7.74 -20.55 -31.77
C ASP A 181 -8.50 -20.82 -30.46
N ASP A 182 -7.89 -21.51 -29.48
CA ASP A 182 -8.52 -21.76 -28.18
C ASP A 182 -7.97 -20.87 -27.05
N THR A 183 -8.90 -20.19 -26.38
CA THR A 183 -8.60 -19.28 -25.27
C THR A 183 -8.06 -20.03 -24.06
N ASP A 184 -8.61 -21.22 -23.75
CA ASP A 184 -8.21 -21.98 -22.58
C ASP A 184 -6.79 -22.54 -22.74
N THR A 185 -6.50 -23.08 -23.92
CA THR A 185 -5.16 -23.52 -24.31
C THR A 185 -4.14 -22.38 -24.23
N SER A 186 -4.48 -21.19 -24.74
CA SER A 186 -3.63 -20.01 -24.65
C SER A 186 -3.36 -19.57 -23.21
N GLN A 187 -4.38 -19.61 -22.34
CA GLN A 187 -4.23 -19.29 -20.91
C GLN A 187 -3.37 -20.31 -20.18
N ALA A 188 -3.54 -21.61 -20.47
CA ALA A 188 -2.73 -22.68 -19.89
C ALA A 188 -1.25 -22.53 -20.27
N ALA A 189 -0.97 -22.21 -21.55
CA ALA A 189 0.39 -21.98 -22.03
C ALA A 189 1.02 -20.77 -21.32
N ARG A 190 0.28 -19.66 -21.28
CA ARG A 190 0.70 -18.44 -20.57
C ARG A 190 1.00 -18.70 -19.10
N ASN A 191 0.10 -19.37 -18.38
CA ASN A 191 0.25 -19.62 -16.95
C ASN A 191 1.44 -20.55 -16.66
N SER A 192 1.65 -21.56 -17.50
CA SER A 192 2.80 -22.47 -17.40
C SER A 192 4.13 -21.73 -17.58
N LEU A 193 4.22 -20.86 -18.59
CA LEU A 193 5.39 -20.00 -18.81
C LEU A 193 5.62 -19.03 -17.64
N ILE A 194 4.56 -18.41 -17.12
CA ILE A 194 4.64 -17.52 -15.95
C ILE A 194 5.26 -18.26 -14.76
N VAL A 195 4.78 -19.47 -14.45
CA VAL A 195 5.31 -20.27 -13.34
C VAL A 195 6.78 -20.62 -13.58
N ALA A 196 7.14 -21.07 -14.78
CA ALA A 196 8.52 -21.39 -15.13
C ALA A 196 9.44 -20.16 -14.97
N PHE A 197 9.02 -18.98 -15.44
CA PHE A 197 9.77 -17.73 -15.30
C PHE A 197 9.95 -17.31 -13.84
N CYS A 198 8.89 -17.43 -13.02
CA CYS A 198 8.96 -17.14 -11.58
C CYS A 198 9.98 -18.04 -10.86
N VAL A 199 10.06 -19.32 -11.23
CA VAL A 199 11.03 -20.26 -10.64
C VAL A 199 12.45 -19.96 -11.13
N LEU A 200 12.64 -19.78 -12.45
CA LEU A 200 13.96 -19.62 -13.06
C LEU A 200 14.64 -18.29 -12.71
N PHE A 201 13.86 -17.20 -12.63
CA PHE A 201 14.39 -15.84 -12.49
C PHE A 201 14.02 -15.18 -11.15
N SER A 202 13.27 -15.85 -10.28
CA SER A 202 12.82 -15.30 -8.98
C SER A 202 12.13 -13.93 -9.10
N LEU A 203 11.31 -13.76 -10.15
CA LEU A 203 10.69 -12.48 -10.48
C LEU A 203 9.63 -12.07 -9.47
N ARG A 204 9.57 -10.77 -9.19
CA ARG A 204 8.40 -10.18 -8.53
C ARG A 204 7.28 -10.03 -9.56
N LEU A 205 6.03 -10.08 -9.11
CA LEU A 205 4.87 -9.91 -9.97
C LEU A 205 4.94 -8.61 -10.79
N GLY A 206 5.42 -7.51 -10.18
CA GLY A 206 5.62 -6.24 -10.87
C GLY A 206 6.58 -6.35 -12.06
N ASP A 207 7.72 -7.02 -11.87
CA ASP A 207 8.73 -7.21 -12.91
C ASP A 207 8.21 -8.13 -14.02
N LEU A 208 7.55 -9.23 -13.64
CA LEU A 208 6.90 -10.15 -14.58
C LEU A 208 5.91 -9.42 -15.50
N THR A 209 5.05 -8.56 -14.95
CA THR A 209 4.06 -7.81 -15.74
C THR A 209 4.66 -6.74 -16.66
N ARG A 210 5.93 -6.37 -16.46
CA ARG A 210 6.65 -5.39 -17.27
C ARG A 210 7.43 -6.02 -18.42
N ILE A 211 7.61 -7.34 -18.43
CA ILE A 211 8.39 -8.03 -19.46
C ILE A 211 7.80 -7.73 -20.83
N ARG A 212 8.66 -7.25 -21.72
CA ARG A 212 8.38 -7.06 -23.14
C ARG A 212 9.41 -7.80 -23.96
N ILE A 213 8.95 -8.56 -24.95
CA ILE A 213 9.81 -9.27 -25.90
C ILE A 213 10.58 -8.23 -26.72
N GLY A 214 11.88 -8.45 -26.94
CA GLY A 214 12.78 -7.53 -27.63
C GLY A 214 13.33 -6.40 -26.74
N GLU A 215 12.63 -6.02 -25.67
CA GLU A 215 13.11 -5.01 -24.72
C GLU A 215 13.80 -5.67 -23.52
N HIS A 216 13.04 -6.44 -22.74
CA HIS A 216 13.49 -7.09 -21.51
C HIS A 216 13.93 -8.53 -21.76
N LEU A 217 13.14 -9.27 -22.55
CA LEU A 217 13.44 -10.63 -22.96
C LEU A 217 14.02 -10.61 -24.37
N ARG A 218 15.34 -10.81 -24.49
CA ARG A 218 16.08 -10.73 -25.74
C ARG A 218 16.72 -12.07 -26.09
N GLN A 219 16.68 -12.42 -27.36
CA GLN A 219 17.43 -13.54 -27.88
C GLN A 219 18.84 -13.09 -28.29
N THR A 220 19.86 -13.81 -27.83
CA THR A 220 21.26 -13.60 -28.20
C THR A 220 21.83 -14.95 -28.65
N GLY A 221 21.90 -15.17 -29.96
CA GLY A 221 22.20 -16.47 -30.55
C GLY A 221 21.13 -17.51 -30.19
N SER A 222 21.56 -18.63 -29.61
CA SER A 222 20.66 -19.72 -29.16
C SER A 222 20.10 -19.52 -27.74
N ARG A 223 20.40 -18.39 -27.08
CA ARG A 223 20.02 -18.15 -25.68
C ARG A 223 19.06 -17.00 -25.55
N TRP A 224 18.10 -17.15 -24.65
CA TRP A 224 17.25 -16.06 -24.19
C TRP A 224 17.85 -15.45 -22.93
N ARG A 225 17.85 -14.11 -22.85
CA ARG A 225 18.30 -13.34 -21.70
C ARG A 225 17.19 -12.43 -21.24
N LEU A 226 16.95 -12.41 -19.93
CA LEU A 226 16.03 -11.50 -19.27
C LEU A 226 16.84 -10.38 -18.59
N MET A 227 16.59 -9.14 -18.96
CA MET A 227 17.27 -7.96 -18.42
C MET A 227 16.25 -6.90 -18.01
N PHE A 228 16.44 -6.31 -16.85
CA PHE A 228 15.72 -5.13 -16.39
C PHE A 228 16.74 -3.98 -16.24
N PRO A 229 16.39 -2.75 -16.64
CA PRO A 229 17.24 -1.59 -16.43
C PRO A 229 17.40 -1.23 -14.94
#